data_AF-A0A1F3MH07-F1
#
_entry.id   AF-A0A1F3MH07-F1
#
_cell.length_a   1.000
_cell.length_b   1.000
_cell.length_c   1.000
_cell.angle_alpha   90.00
_cell.angle_beta   90.00
_cell.angle_gamma   90.00
#
_symmetry.space_group_name_H-M   'P 1'
#
loop_
_entity.id
_entity.type
_entity.pdbx_description
1 polymer ?
#
loop_
_entity_poly.entity_id
_entity_poly.type
_entity_poly.pdbx_seq_one_letter_code
_entity_poly.pdbx_strand_id
1 'polypeptide(L)'
;MKKLLPFFVILGFCFSCTKNASPTIDGLFADQDSVYPGDTVYFTCGASDVDGDPITFKWLYQDSNIGGPRWVAPKKPGQHYIIVTVTDGTNHAIDSIGVIVRDTTGTFTDARDGHQYKWIKIGGQIWMAENLAYLPALTPGSIWSITIPYYYVYGSEGSSISTVIGNASFKTYGALYNRSAALTACPSGWHLPTDSDWMILEKNKGMSDAVLETIGYRYSGNVGTLLKESGTAHWKSPNESANNSTGFTALPGGGFWDNGGYLGLGGSANFWSSSQDYWVTAWYRGLGDFHDGVHRDYQDRAFGLSVRCVKD
;
A
#
# COMPACT_ATOMS: atom_id res chain seq x y z
N MET A 1 -58.32 -87.05 -13.58
CA MET A 1 -57.18 -86.36 -12.94
C MET A 1 -56.79 -85.16 -13.80
N LYS A 2 -57.40 -83.99 -13.55
CA LYS A 2 -57.05 -82.72 -14.23
C LYS A 2 -56.15 -81.91 -13.28
N LYS A 3 -54.93 -81.62 -13.73
CA LYS A 3 -53.91 -80.85 -13.01
C LYS A 3 -54.34 -79.39 -12.87
N LEU A 4 -54.30 -78.84 -11.65
CA LEU A 4 -54.30 -77.39 -11.43
C LEU A 4 -52.93 -76.81 -11.80
N LEU A 5 -52.91 -75.70 -12.54
CA LEU A 5 -51.75 -74.79 -12.66
C LEU A 5 -51.85 -73.70 -11.57
N PRO A 6 -50.72 -73.22 -11.01
CA PRO A 6 -50.72 -72.15 -10.03
C PRO A 6 -50.83 -70.77 -10.70
N PHE A 7 -51.61 -69.89 -10.08
CA PHE A 7 -51.64 -68.45 -10.37
C PHE A 7 -50.33 -67.81 -9.90
N PHE A 8 -49.55 -67.24 -10.82
CA PHE A 8 -48.45 -66.33 -10.48
C PHE A 8 -49.03 -64.93 -10.28
N VAL A 9 -48.93 -64.40 -9.05
CA VAL A 9 -49.11 -62.98 -8.78
C VAL A 9 -47.81 -62.29 -9.15
N ILE A 10 -47.82 -61.54 -10.26
CA ILE A 10 -46.74 -60.63 -10.61
C ILE A 10 -46.91 -59.40 -9.73
N LEU A 11 -46.09 -59.26 -8.68
CA LEU A 11 -45.89 -57.99 -7.99
C LEU A 11 -45.22 -57.04 -8.98
N GLY A 12 -46.00 -56.16 -9.61
CA GLY A 12 -45.47 -55.01 -10.32
C GLY A 12 -44.87 -54.04 -9.32
N PHE A 13 -43.53 -54.06 -9.18
CA PHE A 13 -42.81 -52.94 -8.58
C PHE A 13 -42.97 -51.73 -9.51
N CYS A 14 -43.91 -50.86 -9.16
CA CYS A 14 -44.06 -49.56 -9.79
C CYS A 14 -42.90 -48.69 -9.27
N PHE A 15 -41.79 -48.66 -10.00
CA PHE A 15 -40.79 -47.61 -9.83
C PHE A 15 -41.47 -46.29 -10.25
N SER A 16 -41.88 -45.48 -9.28
CA SER A 16 -42.23 -44.09 -9.54
C SER A 16 -40.97 -43.40 -10.06
N CYS A 17 -40.99 -43.00 -11.34
CA CYS A 17 -39.98 -42.12 -11.90
C CYS A 17 -40.18 -40.74 -11.25
N THR A 18 -39.54 -40.50 -10.11
CA THR A 18 -39.50 -39.15 -9.52
C THR A 18 -38.59 -38.30 -10.41
N LYS A 19 -39.15 -37.22 -10.97
CA LYS A 19 -38.41 -36.27 -11.78
C LYS A 19 -37.26 -35.69 -10.94
N ASN A 20 -36.03 -35.78 -11.44
CA ASN A 20 -34.82 -35.22 -10.83
C ASN A 20 -35.03 -33.74 -10.45
N ALA A 21 -34.74 -33.38 -9.20
CA ALA A 21 -34.75 -31.99 -8.77
C ALA A 21 -33.45 -31.29 -9.24
N SER A 22 -33.39 -29.96 -9.14
CA SER A 22 -32.11 -29.25 -9.29
C SER A 22 -31.50 -29.04 -7.91
N PRO A 23 -30.17 -29.06 -7.79
CA PRO A 23 -29.53 -28.70 -6.53
C PRO A 23 -29.85 -27.25 -6.16
N THR A 24 -29.85 -26.93 -4.87
CA THR A 24 -30.06 -25.59 -4.33
C THR A 24 -28.79 -25.09 -3.66
N ILE A 25 -28.46 -23.82 -3.87
CA ILE A 25 -27.37 -23.14 -3.14
C ILE A 25 -28.00 -22.49 -1.90
N ASP A 26 -27.58 -22.96 -0.72
CA ASP A 26 -28.09 -22.52 0.58
C ASP A 26 -27.36 -21.28 1.12
N GLY A 27 -26.13 -21.05 0.65
CA GLY A 27 -25.36 -19.85 0.96
C GLY A 27 -23.98 -19.84 0.31
N LEU A 28 -23.52 -18.64 -0.04
CA LEU A 28 -22.20 -18.39 -0.65
C LEU A 28 -21.50 -17.24 0.09
N PHE A 29 -20.31 -17.53 0.62
CA PHE A 29 -19.56 -16.59 1.46
C PHE A 29 -18.10 -16.51 1.02
N ALA A 30 -17.51 -15.34 1.21
CA ALA A 30 -16.07 -15.11 1.11
C ALA A 30 -15.54 -14.80 2.51
N ASP A 31 -14.32 -15.25 2.82
CA ASP A 31 -13.64 -14.84 4.06
C ASP A 31 -13.28 -13.35 4.06
N GLN A 32 -13.13 -12.75 2.88
CA GLN A 32 -12.85 -11.34 2.65
C GLN A 32 -13.63 -10.81 1.44
N ASP A 33 -14.26 -9.64 1.59
CA ASP A 33 -15.00 -8.94 0.54
C ASP A 33 -14.17 -7.84 -0.15
N SER A 34 -13.01 -7.49 0.41
CA SER A 34 -12.10 -6.48 -0.12
C SER A 34 -10.64 -6.81 0.17
N VAL A 35 -9.83 -6.89 -0.88
CA VAL A 35 -8.42 -7.33 -0.83
C VAL A 35 -7.53 -6.49 -1.73
N TYR A 36 -6.21 -6.66 -1.65
CA TYR A 36 -5.24 -6.07 -2.57
C TYR A 36 -4.78 -7.10 -3.62
N PRO A 37 -4.19 -6.65 -4.74
CA PRO A 37 -3.60 -7.55 -5.72
C PRO A 37 -2.64 -8.58 -5.12
N GLY A 38 -2.83 -9.86 -5.50
CA GLY A 38 -2.03 -10.99 -5.03
C GLY A 38 -2.52 -11.64 -3.74
N ASP A 39 -3.44 -11.02 -3.01
CA ASP A 39 -4.06 -11.63 -1.83
C ASP A 39 -4.89 -12.86 -2.25
N THR A 40 -5.03 -13.81 -1.31
CA THR A 40 -5.84 -15.01 -1.51
C THR A 40 -7.15 -14.88 -0.75
N VAL A 41 -8.25 -15.21 -1.42
CA VAL A 41 -9.61 -15.27 -0.87
C VAL A 41 -10.10 -16.71 -0.91
N TYR A 42 -10.74 -17.14 0.17
CA TYR A 42 -11.35 -18.45 0.31
C TYR A 42 -12.87 -18.33 0.34
N PHE A 43 -13.53 -19.19 -0.43
CA PHE A 43 -14.99 -19.21 -0.51
C PHE A 43 -15.57 -20.42 0.21
N THR A 44 -16.78 -20.25 0.74
CA THR A 44 -17.59 -21.34 1.28
C THR A 44 -18.93 -21.34 0.57
N CYS A 45 -19.32 -22.48 0.02
CA CYS A 45 -20.63 -22.68 -0.61
C CYS A 45 -21.35 -23.83 0.09
N GLY A 46 -22.49 -23.55 0.70
CA GLY A 46 -23.43 -24.56 1.17
C GLY A 46 -24.43 -24.87 0.08
N ALA A 47 -24.65 -26.16 -0.20
CA ALA A 47 -25.64 -26.59 -1.17
C ALA A 47 -26.26 -27.93 -0.77
N SER A 48 -27.49 -28.15 -1.22
CA SER A 48 -28.29 -29.33 -0.91
C SER A 48 -29.06 -29.81 -2.13
N ASP A 49 -29.39 -31.10 -2.15
CA ASP A 49 -30.34 -31.69 -3.08
C ASP A 49 -31.45 -32.42 -2.31
N VAL A 50 -32.70 -32.25 -2.74
CA VAL A 50 -33.89 -32.81 -2.09
C VAL A 50 -34.06 -34.31 -2.39
N ASP A 51 -33.58 -34.79 -3.54
CA ASP A 51 -33.61 -36.22 -3.88
C ASP A 51 -32.34 -36.96 -3.41
N GLY A 52 -31.35 -36.21 -2.90
CA GLY A 52 -30.15 -36.75 -2.26
C GLY A 52 -29.03 -37.09 -3.25
N ASP A 53 -29.11 -36.59 -4.48
CA ASP A 53 -28.08 -36.81 -5.49
C ASP A 53 -26.71 -36.21 -5.10
N PRO A 54 -25.58 -36.84 -5.48
CA PRO A 54 -24.25 -36.32 -5.19
C PRO A 54 -23.99 -34.99 -5.90
N ILE A 55 -23.71 -33.95 -5.12
CA ILE A 55 -23.39 -32.61 -5.64
C ILE A 55 -21.90 -32.42 -5.89
N THR A 56 -21.58 -31.68 -6.96
CA THR A 56 -20.22 -31.25 -7.28
C THR A 56 -20.17 -29.75 -7.54
N PHE A 57 -19.00 -29.15 -7.29
CA PHE A 57 -18.78 -27.71 -7.39
C PHE A 57 -17.78 -27.39 -8.49
N LYS A 58 -18.12 -26.41 -9.33
CA LYS A 58 -17.20 -25.81 -10.30
C LYS A 58 -17.10 -24.33 -10.03
N TRP A 59 -15.88 -23.85 -9.84
CA TRP A 59 -15.59 -22.46 -9.54
C TRP A 59 -14.97 -21.77 -10.75
N LEU A 60 -15.51 -20.61 -11.12
CA LEU A 60 -15.11 -19.87 -12.32
C LEU A 60 -14.72 -18.42 -11.96
N TYR A 61 -13.71 -17.92 -12.66
CA TYR A 61 -13.37 -16.50 -12.74
C TYR A 61 -13.06 -16.16 -14.20
N GLN A 62 -13.76 -15.17 -14.77
CA GLN A 62 -13.66 -14.81 -16.20
C GLN A 62 -13.76 -16.05 -17.12
N ASP A 63 -14.80 -16.86 -16.89
CA ASP A 63 -15.08 -18.12 -17.61
C ASP A 63 -14.02 -19.22 -17.48
N SER A 64 -12.97 -18.99 -16.69
CA SER A 64 -11.88 -19.95 -16.47
C SER A 64 -12.07 -20.72 -15.18
N ASN A 65 -11.90 -22.04 -15.22
CA ASN A 65 -11.95 -22.89 -14.03
C ASN A 65 -10.75 -22.60 -13.12
N ILE A 66 -11.03 -22.21 -11.87
CA ILE A 66 -10.00 -21.91 -10.86
C ILE A 66 -9.66 -23.13 -9.97
N GLY A 67 -10.27 -24.29 -10.24
CA GLY A 67 -9.92 -25.58 -9.63
C GLY A 67 -10.50 -25.80 -8.23
N GLY A 68 -11.01 -24.76 -7.56
CA GLY A 68 -11.62 -24.87 -6.24
C GLY A 68 -12.02 -23.52 -5.64
N PRO A 69 -12.44 -23.50 -4.36
CA PRO A 69 -12.92 -22.31 -3.67
C PRO A 69 -11.79 -21.40 -3.18
N ARG A 70 -10.70 -21.30 -3.94
CA ARG A 70 -9.54 -20.47 -3.63
C ARG A 70 -9.22 -19.61 -4.83
N TRP A 71 -9.22 -18.30 -4.65
CA TRP A 71 -8.91 -17.33 -5.70
C TRP A 71 -7.80 -16.38 -5.28
N VAL A 72 -6.96 -16.00 -6.25
CA VAL A 72 -5.88 -15.02 -6.04
C VAL A 72 -6.26 -13.75 -6.78
N ALA A 73 -6.31 -12.63 -6.06
CA ALA A 73 -6.71 -11.35 -6.59
C ALA A 73 -5.79 -10.89 -7.75
N PRO A 74 -6.35 -10.51 -8.92
CA PRO A 74 -5.57 -10.03 -10.05
C PRO A 74 -4.94 -8.66 -9.77
N LYS A 75 -4.02 -8.24 -10.65
CA LYS A 75 -3.43 -6.89 -10.60
C LYS A 75 -4.43 -5.77 -10.90
N LYS A 76 -5.53 -6.08 -11.61
CA LYS A 76 -6.53 -5.09 -12.03
C LYS A 76 -7.47 -4.79 -10.86
N PRO A 77 -7.51 -3.54 -10.35
CA PRO A 77 -8.47 -3.14 -9.33
C PRO A 77 -9.91 -3.16 -9.84
N GLY A 78 -10.85 -3.12 -8.91
CA GLY A 78 -12.29 -3.07 -9.15
C GLY A 78 -13.04 -4.28 -8.60
N GLN A 79 -14.33 -4.34 -8.94
CA GLN A 79 -15.21 -5.44 -8.57
C GLN A 79 -14.92 -6.67 -9.43
N HIS A 80 -14.67 -7.81 -8.81
CA HIS A 80 -14.50 -9.11 -9.46
C HIS A 80 -15.54 -10.09 -8.96
N TYR A 81 -16.09 -10.90 -9.87
CA TYR A 81 -17.12 -11.88 -9.52
C TYR A 81 -16.57 -13.29 -9.67
N ILE A 82 -16.76 -14.09 -8.63
CA ILE A 82 -16.48 -15.53 -8.62
C ILE A 82 -17.81 -16.25 -8.74
N ILE A 83 -17.90 -17.12 -9.72
CA ILE A 83 -19.12 -17.87 -10.02
C ILE A 83 -18.92 -19.29 -9.52
N VAL A 84 -19.91 -19.82 -8.81
CA VAL A 84 -19.99 -21.24 -8.45
C VAL A 84 -21.13 -21.88 -9.21
N THR A 85 -20.86 -23.01 -9.85
CA THR A 85 -21.88 -23.90 -10.40
C THR A 85 -21.93 -25.15 -9.55
N VAL A 86 -23.10 -25.44 -8.99
CA VAL A 86 -23.40 -26.67 -8.26
C VAL A 86 -24.21 -27.57 -9.19
N THR A 87 -23.78 -28.82 -9.39
CA THR A 87 -24.47 -29.77 -10.26
C THR A 87 -24.59 -31.13 -9.60
N ASP A 88 -25.73 -31.78 -9.83
CA ASP A 88 -26.06 -33.17 -9.48
C ASP A 88 -25.68 -34.17 -10.62
N GLY A 89 -25.12 -33.67 -11.73
CA GLY A 89 -24.81 -34.43 -12.94
C GLY A 89 -25.85 -34.29 -14.07
N THR A 90 -27.06 -33.81 -13.79
CA THR A 90 -28.15 -33.62 -14.75
C THR A 90 -28.60 -32.15 -14.82
N ASN A 91 -28.88 -31.54 -13.67
CA ASN A 91 -29.26 -30.16 -13.47
C ASN A 91 -28.14 -29.37 -12.79
N HIS A 92 -28.32 -28.05 -12.69
CA HIS A 92 -27.38 -27.18 -12.00
C HIS A 92 -28.04 -25.95 -11.41
N ALA A 93 -27.40 -25.42 -10.36
CA ALA A 93 -27.63 -24.09 -9.82
C ALA A 93 -26.35 -23.26 -9.97
N ILE A 94 -26.51 -21.95 -10.14
CA ILE A 94 -25.41 -21.00 -10.28
C ILE A 94 -25.65 -19.86 -9.31
N ASP A 95 -24.58 -19.46 -8.63
CA ASP A 95 -24.54 -18.22 -7.86
C ASP A 95 -23.18 -17.53 -8.06
N SER A 96 -23.08 -16.28 -7.64
CA SER A 96 -21.85 -15.51 -7.74
C SER A 96 -21.64 -14.61 -6.53
N ILE A 97 -20.37 -14.41 -6.17
CA ILE A 97 -19.96 -13.52 -5.10
C ILE A 97 -18.96 -12.49 -5.62
N GLY A 98 -19.17 -11.24 -5.22
CA GLY A 98 -18.33 -10.10 -5.58
C GLY A 98 -17.23 -9.85 -4.55
N VAL A 99 -16.00 -9.67 -5.01
CA VAL A 99 -14.84 -9.26 -4.19
C VAL A 99 -14.21 -8.01 -4.81
N ILE A 100 -13.95 -6.99 -3.99
CA ILE A 100 -13.30 -5.74 -4.41
C ILE A 100 -11.78 -5.92 -4.35
N VAL A 101 -11.09 -5.76 -5.47
CA VAL A 101 -9.63 -5.58 -5.50
C VAL A 101 -9.33 -4.09 -5.43
N ARG A 102 -8.65 -3.66 -4.37
CA ARG A 102 -8.32 -2.25 -4.10
C ARG A 102 -7.18 -1.75 -4.98
N ASP A 103 -7.20 -0.45 -5.26
CA ASP A 103 -6.08 0.24 -5.88
C ASP A 103 -4.84 0.19 -4.97
N THR A 104 -3.67 0.08 -5.59
CA THR A 104 -2.37 0.20 -4.91
C THR A 104 -1.76 1.59 -5.04
N THR A 105 -2.36 2.47 -5.85
CA THR A 105 -2.00 3.88 -5.98
C THR A 105 -3.26 4.74 -6.01
N GLY A 106 -3.09 6.02 -5.74
CA GLY A 106 -4.18 6.98 -5.94
C GLY A 106 -3.76 8.37 -5.51
N THR A 107 -4.76 9.21 -5.26
CA THR A 107 -4.54 10.57 -4.77
C THR A 107 -5.32 10.84 -3.48
N PHE A 108 -4.83 11.80 -2.72
CA PHE A 108 -5.43 12.33 -1.50
C PHE A 108 -5.37 13.86 -1.60
N THR A 109 -6.50 14.53 -1.37
CA THR A 109 -6.55 16.00 -1.34
C THR A 109 -6.50 16.47 0.10
N ASP A 110 -5.47 17.23 0.45
CA ASP A 110 -5.35 17.86 1.76
C ASP A 110 -6.33 19.03 1.86
N ALA A 111 -7.29 18.93 2.78
CA ALA A 111 -8.32 19.95 2.95
C ALA A 111 -7.78 21.29 3.47
N ARG A 112 -6.54 21.34 3.99
CA ARG A 112 -5.95 22.55 4.59
C ARG A 112 -5.43 23.53 3.53
N ASP A 113 -4.99 23.04 2.38
CA ASP A 113 -4.40 23.85 1.30
C ASP A 113 -4.91 23.47 -0.11
N GLY A 114 -5.74 22.43 -0.23
CA GLY A 114 -6.25 21.92 -1.51
C GLY A 114 -5.21 21.15 -2.33
N HIS A 115 -4.01 20.90 -1.79
CA HIS A 115 -2.97 20.18 -2.51
C HIS A 115 -3.35 18.71 -2.65
N GLN A 116 -3.18 18.17 -3.85
CA GLN A 116 -3.46 16.77 -4.13
C GLN A 116 -2.16 15.97 -4.16
N TYR A 117 -1.97 15.13 -3.15
CA TYR A 117 -0.81 14.25 -3.00
C TYR A 117 -1.11 12.88 -3.60
N LYS A 118 -0.16 12.33 -4.34
CA LYS A 118 -0.19 10.91 -4.74
C LYS A 118 0.18 10.03 -3.55
N TRP A 119 -0.39 8.84 -3.52
CA TRP A 119 -0.02 7.80 -2.57
C TRP A 119 0.22 6.46 -3.28
N ILE A 120 1.00 5.61 -2.61
CA ILE A 120 1.38 4.27 -3.05
C ILE A 120 1.32 3.30 -1.87
N LYS A 121 0.80 2.10 -2.11
CA LYS A 121 0.86 0.98 -1.17
C LYS A 121 2.19 0.25 -1.31
N ILE A 122 2.93 0.17 -0.22
CA ILE A 122 4.19 -0.55 -0.11
C ILE A 122 4.07 -1.59 1.00
N GLY A 123 3.96 -2.86 0.61
CA GLY A 123 3.65 -3.93 1.55
C GLY A 123 2.32 -3.66 2.27
N GLY A 124 2.34 -3.69 3.60
CA GLY A 124 1.18 -3.37 4.43
C GLY A 124 0.81 -1.88 4.46
N GLN A 125 1.76 -0.98 4.22
CA GLN A 125 1.60 0.46 4.50
C GLN A 125 1.20 1.25 3.25
N ILE A 126 0.55 2.39 3.46
CA ILE A 126 0.24 3.38 2.41
C ILE A 126 1.06 4.63 2.69
N TRP A 127 1.92 5.00 1.75
CA TRP A 127 2.84 6.13 1.85
C TRP A 127 2.44 7.23 0.87
N MET A 128 2.64 8.49 1.25
CA MET A 128 2.69 9.56 0.26
C MET A 128 3.85 9.30 -0.71
N ALA A 129 3.57 9.41 -2.01
CA ALA A 129 4.56 9.25 -3.08
C ALA A 129 5.29 10.58 -3.38
N GLU A 130 4.91 11.66 -2.71
CA GLU A 130 5.47 13.00 -2.85
C GLU A 130 5.85 13.55 -1.46
N ASN A 131 6.81 14.48 -1.42
CA ASN A 131 7.14 15.18 -0.18
C ASN A 131 5.99 16.14 0.17
N LEU A 132 5.71 16.30 1.45
CA LEU A 132 4.65 17.18 1.92
C LEU A 132 4.97 18.65 1.59
N ALA A 133 4.02 19.35 0.98
CA ALA A 133 4.12 20.75 0.56
C ALA A 133 3.21 21.69 1.39
N TYR A 134 2.73 21.24 2.55
CA TYR A 134 1.90 22.07 3.43
C TYR A 134 2.72 23.22 4.04
N LEU A 135 2.40 24.46 3.66
CA LEU A 135 3.19 25.65 4.02
C LEU A 135 2.31 26.74 4.68
N PRO A 136 1.97 26.60 5.97
CA PRO A 136 1.15 27.60 6.69
C PRO A 136 1.92 28.88 7.07
N ALA A 137 3.24 28.78 7.16
CA ALA A 137 4.14 29.88 7.46
C ALA A 137 5.43 29.72 6.65
N LEU A 138 6.24 30.78 6.56
CA LEU A 138 7.56 30.73 5.93
C LEU A 138 8.59 31.35 6.88
N THR A 139 9.63 30.57 7.20
CA THR A 139 10.70 30.99 8.09
C THR A 139 11.89 31.48 7.27
N PRO A 140 12.46 32.66 7.59
CA PRO A 140 13.74 33.09 7.01
C PRO A 140 14.85 32.07 7.29
N GLY A 141 15.70 31.80 6.29
CA GLY A 141 16.78 30.81 6.36
C GLY A 141 17.93 31.15 7.33
N SER A 142 17.77 32.10 8.23
CA SER A 142 18.73 32.46 9.27
C SER A 142 18.22 32.18 10.69
N ILE A 143 16.99 31.67 10.82
CA ILE A 143 16.32 31.43 12.10
C ILE A 143 16.10 29.93 12.28
N TRP A 144 16.37 29.42 13.48
CA TRP A 144 16.18 28.02 13.84
C TRP A 144 15.59 27.88 15.24
N SER A 145 14.93 26.76 15.50
CA SER A 145 14.37 26.45 16.82
C SER A 145 14.11 24.95 16.96
N ILE A 146 14.28 24.42 18.18
CA ILE A 146 13.93 23.04 18.54
C ILE A 146 12.50 22.90 19.10
N THR A 147 11.83 24.02 19.41
CA THR A 147 10.51 24.08 20.06
C THR A 147 9.45 24.87 19.30
N ILE A 148 9.86 25.79 18.43
CA ILE A 148 8.93 26.60 17.62
C ILE A 148 8.83 25.96 16.23
N PRO A 149 7.64 25.64 15.72
CA PRO A 149 7.45 25.13 14.35
C PRO A 149 7.98 26.11 13.29
N TYR A 150 8.89 25.64 12.45
CA TYR A 150 9.45 26.40 11.34
C TYR A 150 9.42 25.62 10.03
N TYR A 151 9.25 26.37 8.95
CA TYR A 151 9.01 25.88 7.60
C TYR A 151 9.95 26.60 6.65
N TYR A 152 10.75 25.84 5.92
CA TYR A 152 11.80 26.37 5.05
C TYR A 152 11.56 25.91 3.61
N VAL A 153 11.96 26.75 2.66
CA VAL A 153 11.86 26.43 1.23
C VAL A 153 13.10 26.96 0.52
N TYR A 154 13.71 26.13 -0.31
CA TYR A 154 14.86 26.56 -1.12
C TYR A 154 14.54 27.81 -1.95
N GLY A 155 15.43 28.81 -1.89
CA GLY A 155 15.30 30.05 -2.66
C GLY A 155 14.18 30.97 -2.16
N SER A 156 13.87 30.92 -0.86
CA SER A 156 12.82 31.73 -0.24
C SER A 156 13.32 33.06 0.34
N GLU A 157 14.60 33.40 0.21
CA GLU A 157 15.19 34.59 0.83
C GLU A 157 14.43 35.86 0.39
N GLY A 158 13.91 36.60 1.38
CA GLY A 158 13.13 37.84 1.14
C GLY A 158 11.79 37.65 0.43
N SER A 159 11.31 36.42 0.25
CA SER A 159 10.07 36.12 -0.47
C SER A 159 8.86 35.94 0.44
N SER A 160 7.66 36.23 -0.05
CA SER A 160 6.40 35.89 0.61
C SER A 160 5.94 34.46 0.26
N ILE A 161 5.04 33.89 1.05
CA ILE A 161 4.43 32.57 0.79
C ILE A 161 3.81 32.53 -0.61
N SER A 162 3.04 33.56 -0.99
CA SER A 162 2.36 33.63 -2.29
C SER A 162 3.32 33.52 -3.48
N THR A 163 4.55 33.97 -3.31
CA THR A 163 5.60 33.88 -4.35
C THR A 163 6.27 32.51 -4.31
N VAL A 164 6.60 32.02 -3.12
CA VAL A 164 7.34 30.76 -2.93
C VAL A 164 6.54 29.55 -3.41
N ILE A 165 5.23 29.51 -3.20
CA ILE A 165 4.38 28.41 -3.68
C ILE A 165 4.38 28.27 -5.22
N GLY A 166 4.71 29.37 -5.92
CA GLY A 166 4.84 29.39 -7.37
C GLY A 166 6.21 28.93 -7.88
N ASN A 167 7.24 28.89 -7.04
CA ASN A 167 8.61 28.62 -7.46
C ASN A 167 8.83 27.13 -7.78
N ALA A 168 9.85 26.84 -8.60
CA ALA A 168 10.12 25.48 -9.07
C ALA A 168 10.53 24.54 -7.93
N SER A 169 11.39 25.02 -7.02
CA SER A 169 11.88 24.21 -5.90
C SER A 169 10.75 23.71 -5.00
N PHE A 170 9.79 24.56 -4.63
CA PHE A 170 8.65 24.18 -3.82
C PHE A 170 7.74 23.19 -4.55
N LYS A 171 7.45 23.44 -5.83
CA LYS A 171 6.63 22.54 -6.65
C LYS A 171 7.24 21.15 -6.82
N THR A 172 8.57 21.06 -6.86
CA THR A 172 9.29 19.79 -7.02
C THR A 172 9.54 19.10 -5.68
N TYR A 173 10.03 19.81 -4.67
CA TYR A 173 10.57 19.20 -3.44
C TYR A 173 9.68 19.37 -2.21
N GLY A 174 8.64 20.22 -2.30
CA GLY A 174 7.80 20.59 -1.17
C GLY A 174 8.49 21.54 -0.19
N ALA A 175 8.10 21.47 1.07
CA ALA A 175 8.72 22.23 2.15
C ALA A 175 9.64 21.36 3.00
N LEU A 176 10.55 22.02 3.71
CA LEU A 176 11.36 21.45 4.77
C LEU A 176 10.79 21.91 6.12
N TYR A 177 10.75 21.00 7.08
CA TYR A 177 10.13 21.23 8.38
C TYR A 177 11.18 20.99 9.45
N ASN A 178 11.30 21.90 10.42
CA ASN A 178 11.96 21.48 11.66
C ASN A 178 11.14 20.41 12.36
N ARG A 179 11.72 19.69 13.33
CA ARG A 179 10.99 18.59 13.94
C ARG A 179 9.70 19.03 14.64
N SER A 180 9.69 20.22 15.24
CA SER A 180 8.48 20.77 15.86
C SER A 180 7.34 20.96 14.86
N ALA A 181 7.64 21.41 13.64
CA ALA A 181 6.63 21.52 12.57
C ALA A 181 6.27 20.14 11.99
N ALA A 182 7.25 19.26 11.79
CA ALA A 182 7.06 17.94 11.20
C ALA A 182 6.06 17.08 12.00
N LEU A 183 6.12 17.13 13.33
CA LEU A 183 5.24 16.36 14.23
C LEU A 183 3.74 16.69 14.06
N THR A 184 3.41 17.85 13.49
CA THR A 184 2.03 18.28 13.26
C THR A 184 1.75 18.54 11.77
N ALA A 185 2.69 18.20 10.88
CA ALA A 185 2.60 18.57 9.47
C ALA A 185 1.63 17.67 8.70
N CYS A 186 1.57 16.37 9.01
CA CYS A 186 0.70 15.43 8.31
C CYS A 186 -0.80 15.73 8.53
N PRO A 187 -1.64 15.62 7.49
CA PRO A 187 -3.08 15.86 7.59
C PRO A 187 -3.79 14.71 8.34
N SER A 188 -5.03 14.94 8.77
CA SER A 188 -5.84 13.92 9.46
C SER A 188 -5.93 12.61 8.65
N GLY A 189 -5.82 11.46 9.34
CA GLY A 189 -5.75 10.13 8.73
C GLY A 189 -4.36 9.77 8.18
N TRP A 190 -3.38 10.64 8.40
CA TRP A 190 -1.98 10.44 8.08
C TRP A 190 -1.12 10.90 9.25
N HIS A 191 0.01 10.24 9.47
CA HIS A 191 0.97 10.59 10.50
C HIS A 191 2.38 10.75 9.94
N LEU A 192 3.22 11.47 10.69
CA LEU A 192 4.66 11.48 10.47
C LEU A 192 5.20 10.08 10.83
N PRO A 193 5.87 9.37 9.90
CA PRO A 193 6.24 7.98 10.12
C PRO A 193 7.09 7.82 11.36
N THR A 194 6.86 6.77 12.13
CA THR A 194 7.78 6.36 13.20
C THR A 194 9.01 5.69 12.62
N ASP A 195 10.03 5.47 13.46
CA ASP A 195 11.18 4.64 13.09
C ASP A 195 10.75 3.21 12.73
N SER A 196 9.72 2.69 13.41
CA SER A 196 9.14 1.38 13.11
C SER A 196 8.46 1.34 11.74
N ASP A 197 7.75 2.41 11.34
CA ASP A 197 7.12 2.48 10.03
C ASP A 197 8.14 2.37 8.91
N TRP A 198 9.25 3.09 9.03
CA TRP A 198 10.36 3.01 8.09
C TRP A 198 10.98 1.60 8.05
N MET A 199 11.20 0.98 9.21
CA MET A 199 11.75 -0.39 9.26
C MET A 199 10.82 -1.42 8.61
N ILE A 200 9.50 -1.28 8.74
CA ILE A 200 8.52 -2.15 8.06
C ILE A 200 8.65 -2.01 6.54
N LEU A 201 8.73 -0.78 6.02
CA LEU A 201 8.93 -0.52 4.59
C LEU A 201 10.26 -1.14 4.12
N GLU A 202 11.35 -0.90 4.84
CA GLU A 202 12.69 -1.39 4.48
C GLU A 202 12.75 -2.92 4.48
N LYS A 203 12.21 -3.57 5.51
CA LYS A 203 12.12 -5.03 5.60
C LYS A 203 11.25 -5.60 4.47
N ASN A 204 10.13 -4.95 4.15
CA ASN A 204 9.28 -5.36 3.01
C ASN A 204 10.02 -5.28 1.67
N LYS A 205 11.06 -4.44 1.57
CA LYS A 205 11.91 -4.30 0.38
C LYS A 205 13.22 -5.07 0.43
N GLY A 206 13.35 -5.97 1.39
CA GLY A 206 14.44 -6.95 1.43
C GLY A 206 15.61 -6.55 2.31
N MET A 207 15.48 -5.51 3.13
CA MET A 207 16.46 -5.26 4.20
C MET A 207 16.42 -6.42 5.20
N SER A 208 17.58 -7.01 5.49
CA SER A 208 17.68 -8.12 6.43
C SER A 208 17.55 -7.68 7.88
N ASP A 209 17.02 -8.58 8.72
CA ASP A 209 16.87 -8.34 10.16
C ASP A 209 18.22 -8.05 10.84
N ALA A 210 19.33 -8.56 10.31
CA ALA A 210 20.67 -8.36 10.86
C ALA A 210 21.15 -6.90 10.84
N VAL A 211 20.65 -6.08 9.91
CA VAL A 211 21.05 -4.67 9.78
C VAL A 211 19.93 -3.70 10.06
N LEU A 212 18.69 -4.17 10.21
CA LEU A 212 17.48 -3.33 10.27
C LEU A 212 17.57 -2.25 11.35
N GLU A 213 18.13 -2.56 12.52
CA GLU A 213 18.23 -1.62 13.64
C GLU A 213 19.58 -0.89 13.74
N THR A 214 20.52 -1.19 12.85
CA THR A 214 21.84 -0.53 12.86
C THR A 214 21.76 0.94 12.47
N ILE A 215 22.69 1.74 12.98
CA ILE A 215 22.86 3.16 12.66
C ILE A 215 23.86 3.29 11.49
N GLY A 216 23.62 4.26 10.60
CA GLY A 216 24.43 4.53 9.43
C GLY A 216 23.80 4.00 8.14
N TYR A 217 24.62 3.84 7.10
CA TYR A 217 24.18 3.35 5.80
C TYR A 217 23.97 1.83 5.83
N ARG A 218 22.76 1.40 5.47
CA ARG A 218 22.35 0.00 5.38
C ARG A 218 22.13 -0.38 3.92
N TYR A 219 22.98 -1.25 3.40
CA TYR A 219 23.01 -1.66 1.98
C TYR A 219 22.26 -2.96 1.67
N SER A 220 21.68 -3.61 2.68
CA SER A 220 20.95 -4.87 2.48
C SER A 220 19.68 -4.65 1.63
N GLY A 221 19.51 -5.47 0.59
CA GLY A 221 18.34 -5.45 -0.29
C GLY A 221 18.29 -4.30 -1.30
N ASN A 222 19.34 -3.47 -1.39
CA ASN A 222 19.40 -2.29 -2.26
C ASN A 222 18.18 -1.37 -2.08
N VAL A 223 17.66 -1.25 -0.85
CA VAL A 223 16.38 -0.58 -0.61
C VAL A 223 16.40 0.87 -1.10
N GLY A 224 17.51 1.59 -0.95
CA GLY A 224 17.65 2.95 -1.46
C GLY A 224 17.47 3.06 -2.98
N THR A 225 17.99 2.11 -3.74
CA THR A 225 17.76 1.99 -5.19
C THR A 225 16.27 1.92 -5.55
N LEU A 226 15.50 1.17 -4.77
CA LEU A 226 14.09 0.91 -5.05
C LEU A 226 13.18 2.10 -4.69
N LEU A 227 13.63 2.97 -3.76
CA LEU A 227 12.87 4.11 -3.25
C LEU A 227 13.16 5.43 -3.98
N LYS A 228 14.39 5.64 -4.47
CA LYS A 228 14.77 6.88 -5.17
C LYS A 228 14.08 6.99 -6.54
N GLU A 229 13.74 8.22 -6.93
CA GLU A 229 13.42 8.53 -8.33
C GLU A 229 14.53 7.98 -9.25
N SER A 230 14.12 7.38 -10.37
CA SER A 230 15.05 6.84 -11.37
C SER A 230 15.71 7.93 -12.20
N GLY A 231 16.97 7.72 -12.58
CA GLY A 231 17.72 8.64 -13.45
C GLY A 231 18.18 9.90 -12.72
N THR A 232 18.61 10.92 -13.45
CA THR A 232 19.29 12.11 -12.90
C THR A 232 18.53 13.41 -13.21
N ALA A 233 17.21 13.33 -13.35
CA ALA A 233 16.37 14.51 -13.58
C ALA A 233 16.48 15.50 -12.42
N HIS A 234 16.34 15.00 -11.19
CA HIS A 234 16.53 15.78 -9.96
C HIS A 234 17.77 15.35 -9.18
N TRP A 235 18.11 14.06 -9.21
CA TRP A 235 19.31 13.54 -8.57
C TRP A 235 20.57 13.88 -9.35
N LYS A 236 21.62 14.28 -8.63
CA LYS A 236 22.97 14.38 -9.18
C LYS A 236 23.47 12.99 -9.58
N SER A 237 24.32 12.98 -10.60
CA SER A 237 25.04 11.77 -11.00
C SER A 237 25.95 11.31 -9.84
N PRO A 238 26.00 10.00 -9.52
CA PRO A 238 25.51 8.89 -10.34
C PRO A 238 24.05 8.49 -10.10
N ASN A 239 23.39 8.97 -9.05
CA ASN A 239 22.13 8.42 -8.52
C ASN A 239 22.13 6.88 -8.53
N GLU A 240 23.10 6.32 -7.82
CA GLU A 240 23.53 4.93 -7.96
C GLU A 240 22.36 3.95 -7.99
N SER A 241 22.27 3.24 -9.13
CA SER A 241 21.34 2.15 -9.44
C SER A 241 19.84 2.46 -9.30
N ALA A 242 19.44 3.70 -9.03
CA ALA A 242 18.06 4.08 -8.72
C ALA A 242 17.07 3.71 -9.83
N ASN A 243 16.01 2.99 -9.47
CA ASN A 243 15.01 2.50 -10.42
C ASN A 243 13.56 2.78 -10.03
N ASN A 244 13.31 3.32 -8.82
CA ASN A 244 11.98 3.66 -8.32
C ASN A 244 10.93 2.53 -8.42
N SER A 245 11.34 1.27 -8.40
CA SER A 245 10.43 0.13 -8.60
C SER A 245 9.32 0.02 -7.54
N THR A 246 9.45 0.73 -6.42
CA THR A 246 8.39 0.83 -5.40
C THR A 246 7.32 1.85 -5.71
N GLY A 247 7.60 2.85 -6.56
CA GLY A 247 6.74 4.03 -6.74
C GLY A 247 6.83 5.06 -5.61
N PHE A 248 7.70 4.85 -4.61
CA PHE A 248 7.92 5.79 -3.52
C PHE A 248 8.42 7.14 -4.03
N THR A 249 9.29 7.16 -5.03
CA THR A 249 9.75 8.38 -5.72
C THR A 249 10.36 9.40 -4.76
N ALA A 250 11.39 8.98 -4.00
CA ALA A 250 12.15 9.92 -3.19
C ALA A 250 12.90 10.91 -4.07
N LEU A 251 12.68 12.20 -3.81
CA LEU A 251 13.35 13.32 -4.48
C LEU A 251 14.41 13.93 -3.56
N PRO A 252 15.55 14.40 -4.12
CA PRO A 252 16.69 14.89 -3.37
C PRO A 252 16.49 16.34 -2.90
N GLY A 253 15.49 16.54 -2.04
CA GLY A 253 15.12 17.84 -1.50
C GLY A 253 16.13 18.43 -0.53
N GLY A 254 17.24 17.76 -0.22
CA GLY A 254 18.28 18.26 0.66
C GLY A 254 17.80 18.44 2.11
N GLY A 255 18.19 19.56 2.71
CA GLY A 255 17.84 19.93 4.07
C GLY A 255 18.30 21.35 4.44
N PHE A 256 17.79 21.84 5.55
CA PHE A 256 18.15 23.12 6.16
C PHE A 256 18.88 22.86 7.49
N TRP A 257 20.04 23.48 7.68
CA TRP A 257 20.98 23.20 8.77
C TRP A 257 21.07 24.39 9.74
N ASP A 258 21.45 24.13 11.00
CA ASP A 258 21.51 25.10 12.10
C ASP A 258 22.44 26.31 11.88
N ASN A 259 23.44 26.18 11.01
CA ASN A 259 24.29 27.30 10.60
C ASN A 259 23.60 28.28 9.63
N GLY A 260 22.31 28.11 9.37
CA GLY A 260 21.50 29.00 8.52
C GLY A 260 21.65 28.71 7.03
N GLY A 261 21.92 27.45 6.67
CA GLY A 261 22.23 27.07 5.30
C GLY A 261 21.35 25.95 4.77
N TYR A 262 20.98 26.06 3.49
CA TYR A 262 20.43 24.94 2.75
C TYR A 262 21.54 24.10 2.10
N LEU A 263 21.54 22.77 2.30
CA LEU A 263 22.55 21.88 1.72
C LEU A 263 21.95 20.60 1.16
N GLY A 264 22.67 19.95 0.26
CA GLY A 264 22.32 18.61 -0.22
C GLY A 264 21.22 18.56 -1.28
N LEU A 265 20.73 19.70 -1.80
CA LEU A 265 19.78 19.73 -2.91
C LEU A 265 20.39 19.00 -4.13
N GLY A 266 19.61 18.09 -4.70
CA GLY A 266 20.04 17.20 -5.77
C GLY A 266 20.91 16.02 -5.33
N GLY A 267 21.54 16.06 -4.15
CA GLY A 267 22.44 14.99 -3.68
C GLY A 267 21.86 14.09 -2.59
N SER A 268 20.87 14.57 -1.83
CA SER A 268 20.31 13.80 -0.70
C SER A 268 18.81 14.05 -0.51
N ALA A 269 18.10 13.01 -0.09
CA ALA A 269 16.72 13.10 0.40
C ALA A 269 16.71 12.71 1.88
N ASN A 270 16.24 13.62 2.75
CA ASN A 270 16.24 13.43 4.19
C ASN A 270 14.81 13.55 4.73
N PHE A 271 14.38 12.56 5.50
CA PHE A 271 13.00 12.45 5.98
C PHE A 271 12.94 12.32 7.49
N TRP A 272 12.11 13.14 8.12
CA TRP A 272 11.88 13.03 9.56
C TRP A 272 11.17 11.73 9.94
N SER A 273 11.51 11.22 11.12
CA SER A 273 10.68 10.30 11.90
C SER A 273 10.04 11.02 13.09
N SER A 274 8.85 10.59 13.47
CA SER A 274 8.20 11.02 14.72
C SER A 274 8.89 10.43 15.95
N SER A 275 9.64 9.34 15.82
CA SER A 275 10.40 8.72 16.91
C SER A 275 11.55 9.63 17.38
N GLN A 276 11.59 9.88 18.68
CA GLN A 276 12.69 10.60 19.33
C GLN A 276 13.81 9.62 19.72
N ASP A 277 15.06 10.09 19.70
CA ASP A 277 16.20 9.38 20.27
C ASP A 277 16.56 9.97 21.64
N TYR A 278 17.18 11.17 21.68
CA TYR A 278 17.65 11.78 22.93
C TYR A 278 17.56 13.32 22.91
N TRP A 279 17.08 13.95 23.99
CA TRP A 279 16.98 15.41 24.22
C TRP A 279 16.69 16.30 22.99
N VAL A 280 17.73 16.65 22.23
CA VAL A 280 17.71 17.56 21.08
C VAL A 280 17.74 16.89 19.72
N THR A 281 17.84 15.56 19.65
CA THR A 281 17.88 14.80 18.38
C THR A 281 16.64 13.92 18.17
N ALA A 282 16.44 13.50 16.92
CA ALA A 282 15.43 12.53 16.55
C ALA A 282 15.82 11.72 15.33
N TRP A 283 15.16 10.58 15.15
CA TRP A 283 15.42 9.69 14.03
C TRP A 283 15.07 10.36 12.70
N TYR A 284 15.88 10.07 11.69
CA TYR A 284 15.59 10.40 10.31
C TYR A 284 16.01 9.27 9.37
N ARG A 285 15.55 9.33 8.12
CA ARG A 285 16.03 8.49 7.02
C ARG A 285 16.69 9.34 5.95
N GLY A 286 17.83 8.88 5.45
CA GLY A 286 18.58 9.52 4.38
C GLY A 286 18.75 8.61 3.17
N LEU A 287 18.65 9.18 1.98
CA LEU A 287 19.02 8.57 0.71
C LEU A 287 20.05 9.48 0.01
N GLY A 288 21.07 8.89 -0.61
CA GLY A 288 22.15 9.63 -1.28
C GLY A 288 22.28 9.28 -2.75
N ASP A 289 22.87 10.19 -3.52
CA ASP A 289 23.22 10.01 -4.93
C ASP A 289 24.34 8.97 -5.14
N PHE A 290 25.30 8.85 -4.22
CA PHE A 290 26.37 7.84 -4.24
C PHE A 290 26.07 6.59 -3.40
N HIS A 291 24.80 6.34 -3.07
CA HIS A 291 24.42 5.21 -2.22
C HIS A 291 23.16 4.52 -2.74
N ASP A 292 23.16 3.20 -2.76
CA ASP A 292 22.01 2.34 -3.06
C ASP A 292 21.31 1.79 -1.79
N GLY A 293 21.86 2.08 -0.61
CA GLY A 293 21.30 1.78 0.70
C GLY A 293 20.44 2.89 1.31
N VAL A 294 19.97 2.67 2.54
CA VAL A 294 19.22 3.65 3.33
C VAL A 294 20.03 4.04 4.57
N HIS A 295 20.27 5.34 4.75
CA HIS A 295 20.86 5.89 5.97
C HIS A 295 19.82 5.99 7.07
N ARG A 296 20.13 5.47 8.26
CA ARG A 296 19.31 5.62 9.47
C ARG A 296 20.17 6.18 10.57
N ASP A 297 19.82 7.35 11.07
CA ASP A 297 20.61 8.03 12.10
C ASP A 297 19.74 9.07 12.83
N TYR A 298 20.33 9.76 13.80
CA TYR A 298 19.72 10.86 14.52
C TYR A 298 20.14 12.22 13.95
N GLN A 299 19.25 13.20 14.04
CA GLN A 299 19.51 14.56 13.62
C GLN A 299 18.99 15.58 14.63
N ASP A 300 19.69 16.72 14.74
CA ASP A 300 19.23 17.85 15.55
C ASP A 300 17.84 18.33 15.08
N ARG A 301 16.94 18.47 16.05
CA ARG A 301 15.54 18.83 15.86
C ARG A 301 15.32 20.21 15.24
N ALA A 302 16.34 21.08 15.26
CA ALA A 302 16.29 22.40 14.67
C ALA A 302 16.35 22.35 13.12
N PHE A 303 16.84 21.26 12.56
CA PHE A 303 17.12 21.16 11.13
C PHE A 303 15.83 20.98 10.34
N GLY A 304 15.77 21.54 9.13
CA GLY A 304 14.64 21.37 8.23
C GLY A 304 14.83 20.15 7.34
N LEU A 305 14.03 19.10 7.52
CA LEU A 305 14.03 17.92 6.65
C LEU A 305 12.64 17.77 5.99
N SER A 306 12.57 16.98 4.92
CA SER A 306 11.29 16.70 4.26
C SER A 306 10.40 15.83 5.16
N VAL A 307 9.10 15.96 4.95
CA VAL A 307 8.08 15.08 5.57
C VAL A 307 7.45 14.23 4.47
N ARG A 308 7.26 12.95 4.77
CA ARG A 308 6.51 12.04 3.91
C ARG A 308 5.59 11.21 4.79
N CYS A 309 4.29 11.45 4.67
CA CYS A 309 3.33 10.88 5.61
C CYS A 309 2.98 9.43 5.26
N VAL A 310 2.62 8.69 6.30
CA VAL A 310 2.06 7.33 6.22
C VAL A 310 0.61 7.38 6.68
N LYS A 311 -0.24 6.60 6.04
CA LYS A 311 -1.65 6.51 6.41
C LYS A 311 -1.81 5.71 7.71
N ASP A 312 -2.70 6.19 8.59
CA ASP A 312 -3.06 5.50 9.84
C ASP A 312 -3.68 4.10 9.62
#